data_AF-A0A9J6D3Y3-F1
#
_entry.id   AF-A0A9J6D3Y3-F1
#
_cell.length_a   1.000
_cell.length_b   1.000
_cell.length_c   1.000
_cell.angle_alpha   90.00
_cell.angle_beta   90.00
_cell.angle_gamma   90.00
#
_symmetry.space_group_name_H-M   'P 1'
#
loop_
_entity.id
_entity.type
_entity.pdbx_description
1 polymer ?
#
loop_
_entity_poly.entity_id
_entity_poly.type
_entity_poly.pdbx_seq_one_letter_code
_entity_poly.pdbx_strand_id
1 'polypeptide(L)'
;MQYAYFKTVKDAYNLESEQLLWYGYTLSRKAVSPTDIEKQDVKPALQVFSEHGPNALRVIGAKHNLKHYEETTSFIDVIMRWWKVVNVKTPSKGVRLRDDLQKAVYPSPFDPKVSFLNDFLDWLEE
;
A
#
# COMPACT_ATOMS: atom_id res chain seq x y z
N MET A 1 -11.23 17.21 -7.06
CA MET A 1 -10.89 16.12 -6.13
C MET A 1 -10.46 14.91 -6.94
N GLN A 2 -9.20 14.50 -6.78
CA GLN A 2 -8.71 13.21 -7.26
C GLN A 2 -9.05 12.19 -6.17
N TYR A 3 -9.85 11.18 -6.51
CA TYR A 3 -10.33 10.19 -5.54
C TYR A 3 -9.68 8.84 -5.81
N ALA A 4 -9.17 8.20 -4.75
CA ALA A 4 -8.79 6.80 -4.77
C ALA A 4 -10.02 5.92 -4.54
N TYR A 5 -10.12 4.79 -5.25
CA TYR A 5 -11.23 3.86 -5.11
C TYR A 5 -10.75 2.43 -4.90
N PHE A 6 -11.20 1.81 -3.82
CA PHE A 6 -10.93 0.39 -3.58
C PHE A 6 -11.49 -0.52 -4.69
N LYS A 7 -12.56 -0.08 -5.37
CA LYS A 7 -13.10 -0.75 -6.56
C LYS A 7 -12.03 -0.94 -7.64
N THR A 8 -11.11 0.00 -7.83
CA THR A 8 -10.05 -0.10 -8.82
C THR A 8 -9.10 -1.27 -8.53
N VAL A 9 -8.78 -1.53 -7.26
CA VAL A 9 -8.00 -2.71 -6.85
C VAL A 9 -8.75 -4.01 -7.13
N LYS A 10 -10.06 -4.03 -6.86
CA LYS A 10 -10.92 -5.19 -7.13
C LYS A 10 -11.05 -5.48 -8.62
N ASP A 11 -11.21 -4.44 -9.44
CA ASP A 11 -11.31 -4.57 -10.89
C ASP A 11 -9.97 -5.07 -11.47
N ALA A 12 -8.83 -4.57 -10.99
CA ALA A 12 -7.51 -5.08 -11.35
C ALA A 12 -7.34 -6.56 -10.98
N TYR A 13 -7.76 -6.97 -9.78
CA TYR A 13 -7.74 -8.38 -9.37
C TYR A 13 -8.55 -9.27 -10.31
N ASN A 14 -9.78 -8.88 -10.64
CA ASN A 14 -10.65 -9.68 -11.51
C ASN A 14 -10.09 -9.82 -12.94
N LEU A 15 -9.41 -8.80 -13.45
CA LEU A 15 -8.76 -8.85 -14.76
C LEU A 15 -7.57 -9.81 -14.80
N GLU A 16 -6.84 -9.96 -13.69
CA GLU A 16 -5.68 -10.82 -13.59
C GLU A 16 -5.97 -12.23 -13.06
N SER A 17 -7.09 -12.45 -12.36
CA SER A 17 -7.36 -13.72 -11.67
C SER A 17 -7.42 -14.95 -12.60
N GLU A 18 -7.59 -14.73 -13.90
CA GLU A 18 -7.61 -15.77 -14.94
C GLU A 18 -6.29 -15.85 -15.74
N GLN A 19 -5.31 -15.00 -15.45
CA GLN A 19 -4.03 -14.93 -16.16
C GLN A 19 -2.98 -15.85 -15.50
N LEU A 20 -2.18 -16.52 -16.35
CA LEU A 20 -1.07 -17.40 -15.92
C LEU A 20 0.06 -16.67 -15.20
N LEU A 21 0.31 -15.40 -15.58
CA LEU A 21 1.31 -14.54 -14.97
C LEU A 21 0.59 -13.39 -14.28
N TRP A 22 0.71 -13.36 -12.95
CA TRP A 22 -0.04 -12.46 -12.11
C TRP A 22 0.91 -11.41 -11.51
N TYR A 23 0.77 -10.14 -11.92
CA TYR A 23 1.62 -9.07 -11.39
C TYR A 23 1.28 -8.76 -9.92
N GLY A 24 0.02 -8.92 -9.53
CA GLY A 24 -0.45 -8.80 -8.15
C GLY A 24 -0.37 -10.07 -7.30
N TYR A 25 0.60 -10.97 -7.51
CA TYR A 25 0.65 -12.34 -6.94
C TYR A 25 0.35 -12.51 -5.43
N THR A 26 0.43 -11.44 -4.65
CA THR A 26 0.12 -11.41 -3.22
C THR A 26 -1.36 -11.18 -2.90
N LEU A 27 -2.18 -10.69 -3.85
CA LEU A 27 -3.52 -10.14 -3.62
C LEU A 27 -4.64 -11.18 -3.70
N SER A 28 -5.00 -11.85 -2.62
CA SER A 28 -6.05 -12.87 -2.67
C SER A 28 -7.48 -12.33 -2.81
N ARG A 29 -8.43 -13.21 -3.17
CA ARG A 29 -9.88 -12.90 -3.11
C ARG A 29 -10.32 -12.36 -1.75
N LYS A 30 -9.71 -12.84 -0.66
CA LYS A 30 -9.99 -12.39 0.71
C LYS A 30 -9.57 -10.93 0.92
N ALA A 31 -8.54 -10.47 0.22
CA ALA A 31 -8.09 -9.09 0.30
C ALA A 31 -9.07 -8.12 -0.38
N VAL A 32 -9.61 -8.50 -1.55
CA VAL A 32 -10.50 -7.63 -2.35
C VAL A 32 -12.00 -7.82 -2.09
N SER A 33 -12.39 -8.91 -1.45
CA SER A 33 -13.78 -9.23 -1.11
C SER A 33 -13.84 -10.09 0.17
N PRO A 34 -13.44 -9.53 1.33
CA PRO A 34 -13.44 -10.24 2.61
C PRO A 34 -14.86 -10.50 3.12
N THR A 35 -15.05 -11.64 3.77
CA THR A 35 -16.18 -11.90 4.67
C THR A 35 -16.06 -11.10 5.97
N ASP A 36 -17.12 -11.02 6.77
CA ASP A 36 -17.10 -10.26 8.02
C ASP A 36 -16.09 -10.77 9.05
N ILE A 37 -15.84 -12.09 9.06
CA ILE A 37 -14.79 -12.69 9.89
C ILE A 37 -13.41 -12.30 9.36
N GLU A 38 -13.21 -12.34 8.03
CA GLU A 38 -11.91 -12.02 7.42
C GLU A 38 -11.52 -10.55 7.55
N LYS A 39 -12.49 -9.63 7.67
CA LYS A 39 -12.23 -8.20 7.93
C LYS A 39 -11.52 -7.95 9.27
N GLN A 40 -11.57 -8.91 10.21
CA GLN A 40 -10.87 -8.80 11.49
C GLN A 40 -9.39 -9.19 11.41
N ASP A 41 -8.97 -9.87 10.34
CA ASP A 41 -7.57 -10.20 10.13
C ASP A 41 -6.86 -9.06 9.38
N VAL A 42 -5.67 -8.67 9.86
CA VAL A 42 -4.84 -7.68 9.20
C VAL A 42 -4.15 -8.24 7.95
N LYS A 43 -3.97 -9.57 7.85
CA LYS A 43 -3.22 -10.19 6.75
C LYS A 43 -3.82 -9.89 5.36
N PRO A 44 -5.14 -9.99 5.12
CA PRO A 44 -5.72 -9.60 3.84
C PRO A 44 -5.50 -8.11 3.51
N ALA A 45 -5.57 -7.22 4.50
CA ALA A 45 -5.30 -5.79 4.28
C ALA A 45 -3.84 -5.54 3.85
N LEU A 46 -2.88 -6.25 4.44
CA LEU A 46 -1.46 -6.17 4.05
C LEU A 46 -1.17 -6.70 2.65
N GLN A 47 -2.10 -7.42 2.02
CA GLN A 47 -1.95 -7.81 0.61
C GLN A 47 -2.29 -6.65 -0.33
N VAL A 48 -3.27 -5.81 0.03
CA VAL A 48 -3.62 -4.57 -0.68
C VAL A 48 -2.49 -3.56 -0.53
N PHE A 49 -2.08 -3.32 0.72
CA PHE A 49 -0.95 -2.46 1.06
C PHE A 49 0.33 -3.30 1.04
N SER A 50 0.84 -3.58 -0.16
CA SER A 50 2.09 -4.31 -0.39
C SER A 50 3.07 -3.48 -1.19
N GLU A 51 4.37 -3.80 -1.11
CA GLU A 51 5.42 -3.07 -1.84
C GLU A 51 5.29 -3.21 -3.36
N HIS A 52 4.69 -4.30 -3.83
CA HIS A 52 4.54 -4.60 -5.26
C HIS A 52 3.18 -4.15 -5.81
N GLY A 53 2.18 -3.99 -4.95
CA GLY A 53 0.82 -3.59 -5.32
C GLY A 53 0.73 -2.33 -6.18
N PRO A 54 1.40 -1.22 -5.81
CA PRO A 54 1.42 0.02 -6.58
C PRO A 54 1.87 -0.15 -8.04
N ASN A 55 2.99 -0.83 -8.26
CA ASN A 55 3.52 -1.05 -9.62
C ASN A 55 2.62 -1.99 -10.42
N ALA A 56 2.11 -3.06 -9.81
CA ALA A 56 1.15 -3.94 -10.47
C ALA A 56 -0.11 -3.16 -10.89
N LEU A 57 -0.65 -2.34 -10.00
CA LEU A 57 -1.85 -1.55 -10.26
C LEU A 57 -1.64 -0.51 -11.38
N ARG A 58 -0.47 0.15 -11.45
CA ARG A 58 -0.13 1.03 -12.60
C ARG A 58 -0.10 0.27 -13.91
N VAL A 59 0.55 -0.89 -13.97
CA VAL A 59 0.67 -1.68 -15.19
C VAL A 59 -0.70 -2.15 -15.67
N ILE A 60 -1.50 -2.75 -14.79
CA ILE A 60 -2.84 -3.26 -15.11
C ILE A 60 -3.78 -2.09 -15.44
N GLY A 61 -3.72 -1.02 -14.63
CA GLY A 61 -4.54 0.17 -14.78
C GLY A 61 -4.32 0.86 -16.12
N ALA A 62 -3.06 1.07 -16.52
CA ALA A 62 -2.73 1.64 -17.82
C ALA A 62 -3.13 0.70 -18.97
N LYS A 63 -2.82 -0.61 -18.86
CA LYS A 63 -3.12 -1.61 -19.90
C LYS A 63 -4.62 -1.74 -20.18
N HIS A 64 -5.44 -1.67 -19.14
CA HIS A 64 -6.89 -1.89 -19.22
C HIS A 64 -7.71 -0.60 -19.06
N ASN A 65 -7.05 0.57 -19.02
CA ASN A 65 -7.68 1.88 -18.85
C ASN A 65 -8.63 1.92 -17.63
N LEU A 66 -8.19 1.39 -16.50
CA LEU A 66 -8.98 1.38 -15.27
C LEU A 66 -9.19 2.81 -14.77
N LYS A 67 -10.37 3.13 -14.25
CA LYS A 67 -10.59 4.45 -13.67
C LYS A 67 -9.82 4.61 -12.36
N HIS A 68 -9.24 5.78 -12.15
CA HIS A 68 -8.60 6.19 -10.90
C HIS A 68 -7.40 5.34 -10.47
N TYR A 69 -6.73 4.67 -11.40
CA TYR A 69 -5.63 3.76 -11.06
C TYR A 69 -4.40 4.53 -10.54
N GLU A 70 -4.12 5.73 -11.05
CA GLU A 70 -3.02 6.56 -10.55
C GLU A 70 -3.30 7.06 -9.14
N GLU A 71 -4.49 7.61 -8.89
CA GLU A 71 -4.92 8.12 -7.59
C GLU A 71 -4.93 7.01 -6.54
N THR A 72 -5.48 5.84 -6.90
CA THR A 72 -5.51 4.66 -6.02
C THR A 72 -4.11 4.15 -5.74
N THR A 73 -3.22 4.18 -6.73
CA THR A 73 -1.82 3.79 -6.53
C THR A 73 -1.11 4.73 -5.56
N SER A 74 -1.22 6.05 -5.79
CA SER A 74 -0.64 7.07 -4.91
C SER A 74 -1.13 6.95 -3.48
N PHE A 75 -2.43 6.69 -3.28
CA PHE A 75 -3.00 6.44 -1.96
C PHE A 75 -2.35 5.22 -1.28
N ILE A 76 -2.24 4.09 -1.99
CA ILE A 76 -1.59 2.88 -1.45
C ILE A 76 -0.14 3.16 -1.08
N ASP A 77 0.61 3.89 -1.93
CA ASP A 77 2.01 4.26 -1.69
C ASP A 77 2.16 5.09 -0.40
N VAL A 78 1.30 6.11 -0.20
CA VAL A 78 1.31 6.96 1.00
C VAL A 78 1.05 6.13 2.27
N ILE A 79 -0.04 5.34 2.28
CA ILE A 79 -0.40 4.50 3.44
C ILE A 79 0.68 3.45 3.72
N MET A 80 1.31 2.89 2.68
CA MET A 80 2.41 1.94 2.83
C MET A 80 3.64 2.56 3.49
N ARG A 81 4.03 3.77 3.07
CA ARG A 81 5.15 4.50 3.68
C ARG A 81 4.87 4.81 5.14
N TRP A 82 3.66 5.25 5.46
CA TRP A 82 3.22 5.45 6.84
C TRP A 82 3.31 4.17 7.66
N TRP A 83 2.74 3.07 7.16
CA TRP A 83 2.77 1.78 7.84
C TRP A 83 4.19 1.27 8.12
N LYS A 84 5.11 1.45 7.16
CA LYS A 84 6.53 1.08 7.32
C LYS A 84 7.17 1.82 8.51
N VAL A 85 6.90 3.12 8.64
CA VAL A 85 7.44 3.97 9.70
C VAL A 85 6.86 3.61 11.07
N VAL A 86 5.54 3.45 11.18
CA VAL A 86 4.89 3.26 12.49
C VAL A 86 4.95 1.82 13.01
N ASN A 87 5.14 0.83 12.13
CA ASN A 87 5.14 -0.59 12.49
C ASN A 87 6.57 -1.17 12.68
N VAL A 88 7.47 -0.39 13.28
CA VAL A 88 8.83 -0.84 13.64
C VAL A 88 8.82 -1.46 15.04
N LYS A 89 8.77 -2.79 15.12
CA LYS A 89 8.68 -3.53 16.41
C LYS A 89 10.03 -3.79 17.08
N THR A 90 11.11 -3.73 16.32
CA THR A 90 12.47 -4.02 16.81
C THR A 90 13.46 -3.03 16.20
N PRO A 91 14.45 -2.53 16.97
CA PRO A 91 15.42 -1.55 16.47
C PRO A 91 16.18 -2.02 15.21
N SER A 92 16.39 -3.33 15.07
CA SER A 92 17.11 -3.94 13.95
C SER A 92 16.27 -4.22 12.70
N LYS A 93 14.95 -3.92 12.70
CA LYS A 93 14.04 -4.27 11.59
C LYS A 93 14.50 -3.65 10.27
N GLY A 94 14.69 -2.34 10.24
CA GLY A 94 15.14 -1.62 9.04
C GLY A 94 16.54 -2.03 8.57
N VAL A 95 17.44 -2.41 9.48
CA VAL A 95 18.76 -2.93 9.12
C VAL A 95 18.63 -4.30 8.44
N ARG A 96 17.84 -5.21 9.02
CA ARG A 96 17.62 -6.55 8.48
C ARG A 96 16.94 -6.50 7.10
N LEU A 97 15.96 -5.61 6.94
CA LEU A 97 15.18 -5.48 5.70
C LEU A 97 15.81 -4.51 4.69
N ARG A 98 16.91 -3.83 5.08
CA ARG A 98 17.56 -2.78 4.28
C ARG A 98 16.57 -1.70 3.84
N ASP A 99 15.68 -1.32 4.75
CA ASP A 99 14.64 -0.30 4.54
C ASP A 99 14.78 0.80 5.59
N ASP A 100 15.15 1.99 5.13
CA ASP A 100 15.37 3.16 5.97
C ASP A 100 14.09 3.68 6.63
N LEU A 101 12.93 3.48 5.98
CA LEU A 101 11.63 3.83 6.58
C LEU A 101 11.31 2.94 7.77
N GLN A 102 11.93 1.76 7.87
CA GLN A 102 11.72 0.80 8.96
C GLN A 102 12.84 0.79 9.99
N LYS A 103 13.77 1.75 9.95
CA LYS A 103 14.71 2.02 11.05
C LYS A 103 13.98 2.71 12.20
N ALA A 104 14.57 2.66 13.41
CA ALA A 104 14.05 3.42 14.54
C ALA A 104 13.90 4.90 14.17
N VAL A 105 12.79 5.51 14.61
CA VAL A 105 12.55 6.95 14.45
C VAL A 105 13.38 7.67 15.50
N TYR A 106 14.18 8.64 15.05
CA TYR A 106 14.92 9.52 15.93
C TYR A 106 14.18 10.86 16.04
N PRO A 107 14.04 11.45 17.24
CA PRO A 107 13.40 12.75 17.43
C PRO A 107 14.34 13.86 16.94
N SER A 108 14.55 13.90 15.62
CA SER A 108 15.42 14.83 14.93
C SER A 108 14.66 15.41 13.74
N PRO A 109 14.69 16.73 13.53
CA PRO A 109 14.09 17.34 12.33
C PRO A 109 14.79 16.90 11.04
N PHE A 110 15.98 16.31 11.14
CA PHE A 110 16.73 15.76 10.00
C PHE A 110 16.39 14.30 9.71
N ASP A 111 15.57 13.63 10.52
CA ASP A 111 15.11 12.28 10.21
C ASP A 111 14.03 12.36 9.11
N PRO A 112 14.26 11.79 7.91
CA PRO A 112 13.30 11.86 6.81
C PRO A 112 11.96 11.22 7.16
N LYS A 113 11.90 10.31 8.14
CA LYS A 113 10.65 9.73 8.63
C LYS A 113 9.81 10.77 9.39
N VAL A 114 10.45 11.67 10.14
CA VAL A 114 9.74 12.76 10.86
C VAL A 114 9.18 13.76 9.85
N SER A 115 9.97 14.15 8.85
CA SER A 115 9.49 15.00 7.74
C SER A 115 8.27 14.38 7.06
N PHE A 116 8.37 13.11 6.64
CA PHE A 116 7.25 12.39 6.02
C PHE A 116 6.00 12.34 6.91
N LEU A 117 6.16 12.15 8.22
CA LEU A 117 5.01 12.11 9.14
C LEU A 117 4.31 13.47 9.26
N ASN A 118 5.05 14.58 9.18
CA ASN A 118 4.45 15.91 9.12
C ASN A 118 3.69 16.12 7.80
N ASP A 119 4.33 15.79 6.67
CA ASP A 119 3.68 15.89 5.34
C ASP A 119 2.42 15.00 5.28
N PHE A 120 2.45 13.84 5.95
CA PHE A 120 1.30 12.94 6.06
C PHE A 120 0.16 13.53 6.90
N LEU A 121 0.48 14.30 7.95
CA LEU A 121 -0.55 15.01 8.73
C LEU A 121 -1.21 16.10 7.89
N ASP A 122 -0.41 16.90 7.18
CA ASP A 122 -0.93 17.93 6.27
C ASP A 122 -1.85 17.30 5.20
N TRP A 123 -1.43 16.18 4.61
CA TRP A 123 -2.22 15.42 3.64
C TRP A 123 -3.56 14.88 4.19
N LEU A 124 -3.68 14.64 5.49
CA LEU A 124 -4.94 14.19 6.11
C LEU A 124 -5.92 15.34 6.36
N GLU A 125 -5.44 16.59 6.41
CA GLU A 125 -6.24 17.78 6.67
C GLU A 125 -6.78 18.45 5.38
N GLU A 126 -6.27 18.04 4.21
CA GLU A 126 -6.76 18.43 2.87
C GLU A 126 -8.08 17.77 2.45
#